data_AF-A0A2U3CC05-F1
#
_entry.id   AF-A0A2U3CC05-F1
#
_cell.length_a   1.000
_cell.length_b   1.000
_cell.length_c   1.000
_cell.angle_alpha   90.00
_cell.angle_beta   90.00
_cell.angle_gamma   90.00
#
_symmetry.space_group_name_H-M   'P 1'
#
loop_
_entity.id
_entity.type
_entity.pdbx_description
1 polymer ?
#
loop_
_entity_poly.entity_id
_entity_poly.type
_entity_poly.pdbx_seq_one_letter_code
_entity_poly.pdbx_strand_id
1 'polypeptide(L)'
;MKNRKNSNFYGEFLLITSLLLLTVTFTAIAKADDCFVPCDDIIGGGPPPDSIPSIDNPTFLEITEFESEYTGDLDSLYILGIVIDGEARAYPRDILNWHETVNDEFNDEHVCITFCPLTGTDILYDTSSIGGATVLKDLPK
;
A
#
# COMPACT_ATOMS: atom_id res chain seq x y z
N MET A 1 7.81 16.93 -80.52
CA MET A 1 6.89 16.76 -79.37
C MET A 1 7.72 16.36 -78.15
N LYS A 2 7.84 17.24 -77.14
CA LYS A 2 8.56 16.97 -75.88
C LYS A 2 7.65 16.18 -74.95
N ASN A 3 8.00 14.93 -74.67
CA ASN A 3 7.28 14.06 -73.73
C ASN A 3 7.56 14.52 -72.29
N ARG A 4 6.54 15.04 -71.60
CA ARG A 4 6.64 15.53 -70.22
C ARG A 4 6.62 14.33 -69.25
N LYS A 5 7.61 14.38 -68.34
CA LYS A 5 8.00 13.49 -67.25
C LYS A 5 6.83 12.86 -66.44
N ASN A 6 6.83 11.53 -66.32
CA ASN A 6 6.08 10.75 -65.31
C ASN A 6 7.04 10.09 -64.28
N SER A 7 8.12 10.77 -63.89
CA SER A 7 9.12 10.23 -62.96
C SER A 7 8.75 10.37 -61.47
N ASN A 8 7.71 11.14 -61.14
CA ASN A 8 7.36 11.46 -59.74
C ASN A 8 6.30 10.50 -59.14
N PHE A 9 5.56 9.76 -59.98
CA PHE A 9 4.45 8.91 -59.53
C PHE A 9 4.93 7.74 -58.65
N TYR A 10 6.04 7.10 -59.04
CA TYR A 10 6.62 5.99 -58.28
C TYR A 10 7.30 6.45 -56.98
N GLY A 11 7.85 7.67 -56.94
CA GLY A 11 8.50 8.22 -55.76
C GLY A 11 7.51 8.62 -54.66
N GLU A 12 6.40 9.28 -55.02
CA GLU A 12 5.34 9.60 -54.07
C GLU A 12 4.63 8.34 -53.56
N PHE A 13 4.43 7.33 -54.41
CA PHE A 13 3.87 6.06 -53.99
C PHE A 13 4.78 5.30 -53.01
N LEU A 14 6.10 5.32 -53.21
CA LEU A 14 7.07 4.73 -52.28
C LEU A 14 7.11 5.48 -50.93
N LEU A 15 7.04 6.81 -50.95
CA LEU A 15 7.00 7.65 -49.75
C LEU A 15 5.71 7.43 -48.95
N ILE A 16 4.55 7.37 -49.62
CA ILE A 16 3.27 7.14 -48.96
C ILE A 16 3.21 5.74 -48.36
N THR A 17 3.65 4.71 -49.09
CA THR A 17 3.69 3.33 -48.56
C THR A 17 4.68 3.18 -47.41
N SER A 18 5.87 3.78 -47.51
CA SER A 18 6.84 3.83 -46.41
C SER A 18 6.30 4.56 -45.18
N LEU A 19 5.61 5.68 -45.37
CA LEU A 19 5.01 6.44 -44.27
C LEU A 19 3.85 5.66 -43.63
N LEU A 20 3.04 4.97 -44.44
CA LEU A 20 1.96 4.10 -43.96
C LEU A 20 2.49 2.89 -43.18
N LEU A 21 3.56 2.26 -43.67
CA LEU A 21 4.25 1.18 -42.96
C LEU A 21 4.85 1.69 -41.64
N LEU A 22 5.48 2.85 -41.65
CA LEU A 22 6.07 3.47 -40.46
C LEU A 22 4.99 3.78 -39.40
N THR A 23 3.86 4.38 -39.81
CA THR A 23 2.77 4.69 -38.87
C THR A 23 2.14 3.42 -38.30
N VAL A 24 1.90 2.38 -39.10
CA VAL A 24 1.38 1.08 -38.64
C VAL A 24 2.34 0.41 -37.64
N THR A 25 3.65 0.45 -37.89
CA THR A 25 4.64 -0.07 -36.92
C THR A 25 4.67 0.75 -35.63
N PHE A 26 4.49 2.07 -35.69
CA PHE A 26 4.53 2.94 -34.52
C PHE A 26 3.30 2.73 -33.61
N THR A 27 2.10 2.54 -34.17
CA THR A 27 0.91 2.17 -33.37
C THR A 27 1.02 0.78 -32.75
N ALA A 28 1.67 -0.17 -33.43
CA ALA A 28 1.88 -1.52 -32.89
C ALA A 28 2.89 -1.54 -31.74
N ILE A 29 3.94 -0.70 -31.80
CA ILE A 29 4.94 -0.58 -30.72
C ILE A 29 4.39 0.22 -29.53
N ALA A 30 3.50 1.19 -29.76
CA ALA A 30 2.87 1.96 -28.69
C ALA A 30 1.84 1.17 -27.88
N LYS A 31 1.40 0.00 -28.37
CA LYS A 31 0.42 -0.88 -27.71
C LYS A 31 1.10 -2.11 -27.11
N ALA A 32 2.14 -1.88 -26.32
CA ALA A 32 2.66 -2.88 -25.40
C ALA A 32 1.93 -2.73 -24.07
N ASP A 33 0.74 -3.34 -23.99
CA ASP A 33 0.00 -3.54 -22.75
C ASP A 33 0.73 -4.63 -21.93
N ASP A 34 1.93 -4.35 -21.41
CA ASP A 34 2.77 -5.33 -20.68
C ASP A 34 2.25 -5.58 -19.23
N CYS A 35 0.93 -5.78 -19.08
CA CYS A 35 0.39 -6.44 -17.90
C CYS A 35 0.42 -7.97 -18.13
N PHE A 36 0.96 -8.75 -17.19
CA PHE A 36 0.92 -10.23 -17.26
C PHE A 36 -0.53 -10.79 -17.25
N VAL A 37 -1.46 -10.01 -16.70
CA VAL A 37 -2.92 -10.25 -16.68
C VAL A 37 -3.58 -9.09 -17.44
N PRO A 38 -4.63 -9.28 -18.25
CA PRO A 38 -5.30 -8.17 -18.93
C PRO A 38 -5.64 -7.04 -17.96
N CYS A 39 -5.23 -5.80 -18.25
CA CYS A 39 -5.34 -4.72 -17.27
C CYS A 39 -6.81 -4.40 -16.91
N ASP A 40 -7.76 -4.66 -17.81
CA ASP A 40 -9.21 -4.53 -17.56
C ASP A 40 -9.75 -5.57 -16.55
N ASP A 41 -9.02 -6.68 -16.33
CA ASP A 41 -9.36 -7.69 -15.33
C ASP A 41 -8.78 -7.36 -13.94
N ILE A 42 -7.96 -6.30 -13.82
CA ILE A 42 -7.38 -5.86 -12.55
C ILE A 42 -8.41 -4.99 -11.82
N ILE A 43 -9.03 -5.56 -10.79
CA ILE A 43 -9.96 -4.87 -9.90
C ILE A 43 -9.27 -4.45 -8.59
N GLY A 44 -9.69 -3.32 -8.02
CA GLY A 44 -9.17 -2.84 -6.74
C GLY A 44 -9.61 -3.73 -5.57
N GLY A 45 -8.68 -4.03 -4.66
CA GLY A 45 -8.91 -4.89 -3.49
C GLY A 45 -9.77 -4.29 -2.36
N GLY A 46 -10.40 -3.14 -2.59
CA GLY A 46 -11.27 -2.46 -1.64
C GLY A 46 -10.69 -1.13 -1.14
N PRO A 47 -9.89 -1.12 -0.06
CA PRO A 47 -9.38 0.12 0.52
C PRO A 47 -8.39 0.83 -0.43
N PRO A 48 -8.49 2.15 -0.62
CA PRO A 48 -7.47 2.90 -1.36
C PRO A 48 -6.14 2.92 -0.58
N PRO A 49 -5.02 3.27 -1.23
CA PRO A 49 -3.75 3.45 -0.52
C PRO A 49 -3.89 4.36 0.71
N ASP A 50 -3.31 3.93 1.83
CA ASP A 50 -3.27 4.64 3.12
C ASP A 50 -4.63 4.86 3.83
N SER A 51 -5.66 4.08 3.48
CA SER A 51 -6.95 4.14 4.20
C SER A 51 -6.96 3.43 5.56
N ILE A 52 -5.88 2.74 5.91
CA ILE A 52 -5.70 2.01 7.18
C ILE A 52 -4.45 2.60 7.83
N PRO A 53 -4.58 3.71 8.59
CA PRO A 53 -3.43 4.38 9.17
C PRO A 53 -2.93 3.62 10.40
N SER A 54 -1.62 3.36 10.48
CA SER A 54 -1.04 2.88 11.74
C SER A 54 -1.15 3.91 12.85
N ILE A 55 -1.17 3.45 14.10
CA ILE A 55 -0.95 4.28 15.27
C ILE A 55 0.57 4.39 15.48
N ASP A 56 1.11 5.59 15.42
CA ASP A 56 2.56 5.81 15.54
C ASP A 56 2.98 6.37 16.91
N ASN A 57 2.04 6.92 17.68
CA ASN A 57 2.26 7.43 19.03
C ASN A 57 1.05 7.03 19.90
N PRO A 58 0.96 5.76 20.33
CA PRO A 58 -0.16 5.29 21.13
C PRO A 58 -0.21 6.02 22.46
N THR A 59 -1.43 6.33 22.91
CA THR A 59 -1.69 6.89 24.23
C THR A 59 -2.47 5.86 25.05
N PHE A 60 -2.06 5.66 26.29
CA PHE A 60 -2.66 4.68 27.18
C PHE A 60 -3.42 5.36 28.31
N LEU A 61 -4.49 4.73 28.76
CA LEU A 61 -5.18 5.07 30.00
C LEU A 61 -4.61 4.19 31.12
N GLU A 62 -4.50 4.77 32.31
CA GLU A 62 -4.24 3.99 33.51
C GLU A 62 -5.44 3.09 33.82
N ILE A 63 -5.20 1.93 34.43
CA ILE A 63 -6.26 0.93 34.67
C ILE A 63 -7.43 1.51 35.48
N THR A 64 -7.14 2.34 36.48
CA THR A 64 -8.17 2.96 37.33
C THR A 64 -9.02 3.98 36.58
N GLU A 65 -8.42 4.66 35.60
CA GLU A 65 -9.13 5.60 34.74
C GLU A 65 -10.00 4.84 33.76
N PHE A 66 -9.44 3.80 33.12
CA PHE A 66 -10.17 2.91 32.23
C PHE A 66 -11.41 2.29 32.91
N GLU A 67 -11.28 1.75 34.13
CA GLU A 67 -12.41 1.20 34.89
C GLU A 67 -13.51 2.24 35.19
N SER A 68 -13.15 3.52 35.28
CA SER A 68 -14.10 4.59 35.56
C SER A 68 -14.83 5.11 34.32
N GLU A 69 -14.17 5.08 33.16
CA GLU A 69 -14.69 5.62 31.90
C GLU A 69 -15.34 4.57 31.00
N TYR A 70 -14.85 3.32 31.05
CA TYR A 70 -15.35 2.25 30.21
C TYR A 70 -16.72 1.78 30.72
N THR A 71 -17.73 2.04 29.90
CA THR A 71 -19.14 1.69 30.20
C THR A 71 -19.61 0.42 29.48
N GLY A 72 -18.71 -0.24 28.73
CA GLY A 72 -18.99 -1.49 28.04
C GLY A 72 -18.93 -2.71 28.96
N ASP A 73 -19.25 -3.87 28.40
CA ASP A 73 -19.07 -5.15 29.08
C ASP A 73 -17.59 -5.55 29.07
N LEU A 74 -16.98 -5.65 30.25
CA LEU A 74 -15.58 -6.06 30.43
C LEU A 74 -15.36 -7.53 30.04
N ASP A 75 -16.35 -8.40 30.25
CA ASP A 75 -16.23 -9.84 29.93
C ASP A 75 -16.20 -10.07 28.42
N SER A 76 -16.74 -9.13 27.64
CA SER A 76 -16.76 -9.16 26.18
C SER A 76 -15.59 -8.42 25.53
N LEU A 77 -14.74 -7.74 26.32
CA LEU A 77 -13.62 -6.96 25.80
C LEU A 77 -12.45 -7.87 25.44
N TYR A 78 -12.18 -8.00 24.13
CA TYR A 78 -11.00 -8.70 23.65
C TYR A 78 -9.81 -7.74 23.57
N ILE A 79 -8.72 -8.12 24.23
CA ILE A 79 -7.45 -7.40 24.21
C ILE A 79 -6.32 -8.30 23.71
N LEU A 80 -5.34 -7.69 23.07
CA LEU A 80 -3.99 -8.23 22.98
C LEU A 80 -3.20 -7.71 24.19
N GLY A 81 -2.76 -8.61 25.06
CA GLY A 81 -1.92 -8.26 26.20
C GLY A 81 -0.45 -8.51 25.87
N ILE A 82 0.39 -7.49 26.03
CA ILE A 82 1.84 -7.60 25.83
C ILE A 82 2.54 -7.28 27.14
N VAL A 83 3.56 -8.07 27.47
CA VAL A 83 4.42 -7.87 28.64
C VAL A 83 5.88 -7.90 28.20
N ILE A 84 6.59 -6.79 28.36
CA ILE A 84 8.01 -6.63 28.03
C ILE A 84 8.69 -6.02 29.25
N ASP A 85 9.76 -6.65 29.74
CA ASP A 85 10.53 -6.20 30.91
C ASP A 85 9.70 -5.86 32.17
N GLY A 86 8.55 -6.53 32.33
CA GLY A 86 7.63 -6.33 33.45
C GLY A 86 6.63 -5.19 33.27
N GLU A 87 6.73 -4.42 32.18
CA GLU A 87 5.71 -3.47 31.77
C GLU A 87 4.63 -4.19 30.95
N ALA A 88 3.37 -4.07 31.39
CA ALA A 88 2.23 -4.71 30.75
C ALA A 88 1.33 -3.65 30.09
N ARG A 89 0.98 -3.86 28.83
CA ARG A 89 0.03 -3.02 28.08
C ARG A 89 -1.04 -3.86 27.41
N ALA A 90 -2.24 -3.29 27.29
CA ALA A 90 -3.39 -3.91 26.67
C ALA A 90 -3.82 -3.12 25.43
N TYR A 91 -3.98 -3.81 24.31
CA TYR A 91 -4.39 -3.23 23.03
C TYR A 91 -5.76 -3.79 22.65
N PRO A 92 -6.84 -3.00 22.74
CA PRO A 92 -8.19 -3.46 22.41
C PRO A 92 -8.31 -3.90 20.96
N ARG A 93 -8.97 -5.04 20.72
CA ARG A 93 -9.19 -5.58 19.37
C ARG A 93 -9.90 -4.58 18.47
N ASP A 94 -10.85 -3.80 18.99
CA ASP A 94 -11.62 -2.86 18.17
C ASP A 94 -10.76 -1.72 17.59
N ILE A 95 -9.73 -1.31 18.33
CA ILE A 95 -8.72 -0.35 17.86
C ILE A 95 -7.82 -1.03 16.83
N LEU A 96 -7.33 -2.24 17.13
CA LEU A 96 -6.47 -3.02 16.24
C LEU A 96 -7.18 -3.42 14.93
N ASN A 97 -8.49 -3.67 14.95
CA ASN A 97 -9.30 -3.97 13.77
C ASN A 97 -9.30 -2.82 12.76
N TRP A 98 -9.22 -1.57 13.23
CA TRP A 98 -9.24 -0.40 12.35
C TRP A 98 -7.84 0.02 11.91
N HIS A 99 -6.88 -0.03 12.83
CA HIS A 99 -5.54 0.48 12.57
C HIS A 99 -4.57 -0.57 12.04
N GLU A 100 -4.80 -1.86 12.35
CA GLU A 100 -4.04 -3.05 11.96
C GLU A 100 -2.53 -3.03 12.32
N THR A 101 -1.97 -1.90 12.71
CA THR A 101 -0.57 -1.70 13.07
C THR A 101 -0.43 -0.62 14.13
N VAL A 102 0.35 -0.91 15.17
CA VAL A 102 0.73 0.03 16.23
C VAL A 102 2.25 0.01 16.35
N ASN A 103 2.88 1.15 16.13
CA ASN A 103 4.29 1.36 16.46
C ASN A 103 4.35 1.89 17.88
N ASP A 104 4.97 1.12 18.77
CA ASP A 104 5.01 1.41 20.20
C ASP A 104 6.45 1.30 20.73
N GLU A 105 6.65 1.73 21.95
CA GLU A 105 7.95 1.77 22.60
C GLU A 105 7.83 1.37 24.07
N PHE A 106 8.65 0.39 24.48
CA PHE A 106 8.78 -0.08 25.86
C PHE A 106 10.20 0.24 26.33
N ASN A 107 10.36 1.17 27.28
CA ASN A 107 11.69 1.52 27.84
C ASN A 107 12.79 1.75 26.78
N ASP A 108 12.54 2.61 25.79
CA ASP A 108 13.42 2.87 24.63
C ASP A 108 13.58 1.69 23.64
N GLU A 109 12.87 0.58 23.82
CA GLU A 109 12.79 -0.53 22.87
C GLU A 109 11.58 -0.37 21.95
N HIS A 110 11.84 -0.06 20.67
CA HIS A 110 10.79 0.07 19.67
C HIS A 110 10.25 -1.27 19.22
N VAL A 111 8.92 -1.39 19.20
CA VAL A 111 8.21 -2.56 18.71
C VAL A 111 7.15 -2.17 17.69
N CYS A 112 6.86 -3.09 16.77
CA CYS A 112 5.75 -2.97 15.84
C CYS A 112 4.77 -4.12 16.06
N ILE A 113 3.55 -3.77 16.43
CA ILE A 113 2.47 -4.71 16.64
C ILE A 113 1.60 -4.69 15.39
N THR A 114 1.33 -5.86 14.82
CA THR A 114 0.44 -6.00 13.67
C THR A 114 -0.71 -6.93 14.03
N PHE A 115 -1.89 -6.64 13.49
CA PHE A 115 -3.09 -7.43 13.72
C PHE A 115 -3.87 -7.58 12.42
N CYS A 116 -4.15 -8.82 12.04
CA CYS A 116 -4.98 -9.12 10.88
C CYS A 116 -6.44 -9.32 11.29
N PRO A 117 -7.37 -8.42 10.90
CA PRO A 117 -8.78 -8.55 11.26
C PRO A 117 -9.48 -9.74 10.59
N LEU A 118 -8.91 -10.27 9.50
CA LEU A 118 -9.49 -11.41 8.78
C LEU A 118 -9.20 -12.75 9.45
N THR A 119 -8.00 -12.92 10.01
CA THR A 119 -7.57 -14.17 10.65
C THR A 119 -7.60 -14.08 12.18
N GLY A 120 -7.69 -12.88 12.74
CA GLY A 120 -7.57 -12.63 14.18
C GLY A 120 -6.16 -12.90 14.71
N THR A 121 -5.14 -12.80 13.86
CA THR A 121 -3.74 -13.09 14.21
C THR A 121 -3.01 -11.80 14.56
N ASP A 122 -2.31 -11.82 15.69
CA ASP A 122 -1.37 -10.79 16.12
C ASP A 122 0.09 -11.24 15.96
N ILE A 123 0.97 -10.29 15.65
CA ILE A 123 2.43 -10.48 15.63
C ILE A 123 3.10 -9.23 16.18
N LEU A 124 4.04 -9.42 17.12
CA LEU A 124 4.94 -8.38 17.59
C LEU A 124 6.32 -8.57 16.95
N TYR A 125 6.84 -7.47 16.40
CA TYR A 125 8.20 -7.39 15.88
C TYR A 125 9.05 -6.52 16.79
N ASP A 126 10.22 -7.02 17.18
CA ASP A 126 11.31 -6.20 17.70
C ASP A 126 11.88 -5.38 16.53
N THR A 127 11.83 -4.06 16.67
CA THR A 127 12.30 -3.11 15.65
C THR A 127 13.59 -2.39 16.04
N SER A 128 14.24 -2.79 17.14
CA SER A 128 15.52 -2.24 17.60
C SER A 128 16.62 -2.37 16.54
N SER A 129 16.59 -3.43 15.74
CA SER A 129 17.62 -3.73 14.73
C SER A 129 17.50 -2.92 13.43
N ILE A 130 16.40 -2.18 13.22
CA ILE A 130 16.11 -1.54 11.93
C ILE A 130 16.71 -0.12 11.82
N GLY A 131 17.41 0.38 12.84
CA GLY A 131 18.32 1.54 12.73
C GLY A 131 17.67 2.86 12.28
N GLY A 132 16.38 3.07 12.55
CA GLY A 132 15.65 4.27 12.13
C GLY A 132 15.13 4.20 10.70
N ALA A 133 14.49 3.09 10.31
CA ALA A 133 13.77 3.00 9.05
C ALA A 133 12.76 4.15 8.92
N THR A 134 12.82 4.87 7.79
CA THR A 134 11.88 5.94 7.48
C THR A 134 10.48 5.34 7.30
N VAL A 135 9.50 5.89 8.02
CA VAL A 135 8.10 5.54 7.82
C VAL A 135 7.76 5.93 6.38
N LEU A 136 7.31 4.97 5.56
CA LEU A 136 7.05 5.20 4.13
C LEU A 136 6.07 6.36 3.86
N LYS A 137 5.27 6.74 4.87
CA LYS A 137 4.38 7.90 4.87
C LYS A 137 5.11 9.23 4.65
N ASP A 138 6.40 9.31 4.97
CA ASP A 138 7.22 10.52 4.83
C ASP A 138 7.84 10.67 3.43
N LEU A 139 7.69 9.66 2.56
CA LEU A 139 8.15 9.74 1.18
C LEU A 139 7.12 10.47 0.30
N PRO A 140 7.58 11.32 -0.64
CA PRO A 140 6.68 11.92 -1.61
C PRO A 140 6.01 10.82 -2.45
N LYS A 141 4.67 10.83 -2.48
CA LYS A 141 3.85 9.95 -3.32
C LYS A 141 3.90 10.38 -4.78
#